data_AF-A0A1V2P1V0-F1
#
_entry.id   AF-A0A1V2P1V0-F1
#
_cell.length_a   1.000
_cell.length_b   1.000
_cell.length_c   1.000
_cell.angle_alpha   90.00
_cell.angle_beta   90.00
_cell.angle_gamma   90.00
#
_symmetry.space_group_name_H-M   'P 1'
#
loop_
_entity.id
_entity.type
_entity.pdbx_description
1 polymer ?
#
loop_
_entity_poly.entity_id
_entity_poly.type
_entity_poly.pdbx_seq_one_letter_code
_entity_poly.pdbx_strand_id
1 'polypeptide(L)'
;MAELVTGEGGAVVDGVLRLSADGFTPVNGYRVTTTRTPTGIRYDVLTPAGDQLSWTASGAGGSHHQLAFARRTLILGGARSGKSTEAERLMADIPDTLYVATGGDGSTDPEWADRIAKHRARRPASWGLAETIDLVPLLEADGPALLVDCLTLWLARTMDACDIWEHPENVDEVEQRIEDLAAAWSATPRRVIAVSNEVGSGVVPADAGTRLFRDLMGRLNATISRHSDTVLWCVAGRTVAL
;
A
#
# COMPACT_ATOMS: atom_id res chain seq x y z
N MET A 1 31.07 7.20 -24.86
CA MET A 1 29.60 7.24 -25.05
C MET A 1 29.05 7.93 -23.83
N ALA A 2 28.35 9.06 -23.99
CA ALA A 2 27.82 9.81 -22.85
C ALA A 2 26.67 9.01 -22.21
N GLU A 3 26.74 8.83 -20.89
CA GLU A 3 25.74 8.10 -20.11
C GLU A 3 24.70 9.11 -19.60
N LEU A 4 23.44 8.92 -20.01
CA LEU A 4 22.33 9.75 -19.56
C LEU A 4 21.82 9.19 -18.23
N VAL A 5 22.09 9.90 -17.14
CA VAL A 5 21.60 9.53 -15.81
C VAL A 5 20.47 10.48 -15.41
N THR A 6 19.29 9.94 -15.10
CA THR A 6 18.13 10.70 -14.64
C THR A 6 18.06 10.69 -13.11
N GLY A 7 17.83 11.86 -12.50
CA GLY A 7 17.72 12.00 -11.04
C GLY A 7 16.99 13.28 -10.61
N GLU A 8 16.82 13.46 -9.30
CA GLU A 8 15.97 14.50 -8.67
C GLU A 8 16.30 15.96 -9.06
N GLY A 9 17.45 16.22 -9.70
CA GLY A 9 17.91 17.55 -10.13
C GLY A 9 17.88 17.81 -11.65
N GLY A 10 17.32 16.88 -12.45
CA GLY A 10 17.27 16.96 -13.92
C GLY A 10 18.13 15.89 -14.62
N ALA A 11 18.25 16.02 -15.93
CA ALA A 11 19.07 15.14 -16.77
C ALA A 11 20.55 15.51 -16.63
N VAL A 12 21.40 14.56 -16.24
CA VAL A 12 22.86 14.75 -16.23
C VAL A 12 23.45 14.08 -17.45
N VAL A 13 24.12 14.88 -18.30
CA VAL A 13 24.98 14.40 -19.39
C VAL A 13 26.41 14.77 -18.99
N ASP A 14 27.31 13.79 -18.91
CA ASP A 14 28.73 13.98 -18.57
C ASP A 14 28.98 14.78 -17.26
N GLY A 15 28.14 14.57 -16.25
CA GLY A 15 28.35 15.12 -14.90
C GLY A 15 27.99 16.60 -14.71
N VAL A 16 27.54 17.31 -15.76
CA VAL A 16 27.24 18.75 -15.67
C VAL A 16 25.99 19.12 -16.48
N LEU A 17 24.80 19.06 -15.85
CA LEU A 17 23.84 20.16 -15.91
C LEU A 17 22.71 20.03 -14.87
N ARG A 18 22.35 21.14 -14.23
CA ARG A 18 21.09 21.34 -13.49
C ARG A 18 20.26 22.34 -14.29
N LEU A 19 19.08 21.92 -14.76
CA LEU A 19 18.16 22.81 -15.48
C LEU A 19 17.10 23.36 -14.53
N SER A 20 16.90 24.68 -14.54
CA SER A 20 15.77 25.35 -13.88
C SER A 20 14.44 24.99 -14.57
N ALA A 21 13.33 25.21 -13.87
CA ALA A 21 11.99 24.71 -14.21
C ALA A 21 11.49 25.01 -15.64
N ASP A 22 12.04 26.02 -16.32
CA ASP A 22 11.72 26.40 -17.69
C ASP A 22 13.01 26.89 -18.40
N GLY A 23 13.27 26.45 -19.64
CA GLY A 23 14.45 26.87 -20.40
C GLY A 23 14.93 25.94 -21.52
N PHE A 24 15.90 26.44 -22.30
CA PHE A 24 16.63 25.72 -23.35
C PHE A 24 18.12 25.75 -23.03
N THR A 25 18.82 24.62 -23.14
CA THR A 25 20.29 24.62 -23.03
C THR A 25 20.92 23.62 -24.02
N PRO A 26 21.87 24.06 -24.85
CA PRO A 26 22.68 23.16 -25.65
C PRO A 26 23.88 22.63 -24.83
N VAL A 27 24.11 21.32 -24.83
CA VAL A 27 25.27 20.68 -24.16
C VAL A 27 25.87 19.65 -25.11
N ASN A 28 27.15 19.78 -25.48
CA ASN A 28 27.89 18.80 -26.29
C ASN A 28 27.13 18.29 -27.55
N GLY A 29 26.39 19.18 -28.23
CA GLY A 29 25.59 18.85 -29.42
C GLY A 29 24.17 18.33 -29.15
N TYR A 30 23.82 18.07 -27.89
CA TYR A 30 22.45 17.80 -27.47
C TYR A 30 21.68 19.12 -27.33
N ARG A 31 20.42 19.16 -27.75
CA ARG A 31 19.50 20.25 -27.42
C ARG A 31 18.47 19.74 -26.44
N VAL A 32 18.35 20.38 -25.28
CA VAL A 32 17.37 20.02 -24.26
C VAL A 32 16.40 21.18 -24.07
N THR A 33 15.10 20.89 -24.15
CA THR A 33 14.01 21.79 -23.80
C THR A 33 13.28 21.24 -22.58
N THR A 34 13.04 22.09 -21.58
CA THR A 34 12.25 21.73 -20.40
C THR A 34 10.93 22.47 -20.38
N THR A 35 9.84 21.74 -20.19
CA THR A 35 8.48 22.30 -20.06
C THR A 35 7.85 21.83 -18.76
N ARG A 36 7.41 22.76 -17.93
CA ARG A 36 6.63 22.42 -16.75
C ARG A 36 5.24 21.91 -17.12
N THR A 37 4.87 20.75 -16.61
CA THR A 37 3.53 20.15 -16.78
C THR A 37 2.82 20.01 -15.43
N PRO A 38 1.50 19.75 -15.41
CA PRO A 38 0.80 19.44 -14.17
C PRO A 38 1.35 18.22 -13.41
N THR A 39 2.09 17.34 -14.09
CA THR A 39 2.58 16.06 -13.55
C THR A 39 4.09 16.02 -13.30
N GLY A 40 4.81 17.13 -13.54
CA GLY A 40 6.26 17.21 -13.33
C GLY A 40 6.94 18.15 -14.31
N ILE A 41 8.23 17.91 -14.59
CA ILE A 41 8.98 18.63 -15.63
C ILE A 41 9.20 17.67 -16.78
N ARG A 42 8.70 18.03 -17.97
CA ARG A 42 8.97 17.32 -19.22
C ARG A 42 10.31 17.78 -19.79
N TYR A 43 11.12 16.81 -20.20
CA TYR A 43 12.38 17.00 -20.90
C TYR A 43 12.21 16.47 -22.32
N ASP A 44 12.48 17.31 -23.31
CA ASP A 44 12.57 16.94 -24.72
C ASP A 44 14.03 17.15 -25.17
N VAL A 45 14.68 16.08 -25.61
CA VAL A 45 16.12 16.03 -25.95
C VAL A 45 16.30 15.65 -27.42
N LEU A 46 17.05 16.45 -28.17
CA LEU A 46 17.56 16.11 -29.49
C LEU A 46 19.03 15.75 -29.38
N THR A 47 19.41 14.54 -29.81
CA THR A 47 20.80 14.06 -29.77
C THR A 47 21.62 14.64 -30.95
N PRO A 48 22.97 14.65 -30.88
CA PRO A 48 23.81 15.03 -32.01
C PRO A 48 23.61 14.16 -33.26
N ALA A 49 23.12 12.92 -33.08
CA ALA A 49 22.79 11.99 -34.16
C ALA A 49 21.40 12.26 -34.79
N GLY A 50 20.62 13.18 -34.22
CA GLY A 50 19.29 13.55 -34.71
C GLY A 50 18.13 12.80 -34.05
N ASP A 51 18.40 11.95 -33.05
CA ASP A 51 17.34 11.22 -32.33
C ASP A 51 16.60 12.15 -31.37
N GLN A 52 15.29 11.96 -31.27
CA GLN A 52 14.45 12.72 -30.34
C GLN A 52 13.97 11.82 -29.19
N LEU A 53 14.24 12.25 -27.97
CA LEU A 53 13.88 11.55 -26.73
C LEU A 53 13.02 12.46 -25.84
N SER A 54 11.99 11.91 -25.22
CA SER A 54 11.10 12.68 -24.35
C SER A 54 10.71 11.90 -23.10
N TRP A 55 10.80 12.53 -21.93
CA TRP A 55 10.30 11.96 -20.67
C TRP A 55 9.88 13.04 -19.68
N THR A 56 9.15 12.67 -18.63
CA THR A 56 8.74 13.58 -17.55
C THR A 56 9.37 13.14 -16.24
N ALA A 57 10.19 14.00 -15.63
CA ALA A 57 10.66 13.79 -14.27
C ALA A 57 9.64 14.40 -13.29
N SER A 58 9.05 13.56 -12.45
CA SER A 58 8.31 14.03 -11.28
C SER A 58 9.32 14.55 -10.25
N GLY A 59 9.19 15.81 -9.85
CA GLY A 59 10.03 16.40 -8.80
C GLY A 59 9.91 15.57 -7.53
N ALA A 60 11.06 15.24 -6.93
CA ALA A 60 11.14 14.20 -5.94
C ALA A 60 10.37 14.48 -4.64
N GLY A 61 9.40 13.59 -4.39
CA GLY A 61 9.02 13.02 -3.09
C GLY A 61 8.92 11.50 -3.26
N GLY A 62 9.98 10.91 -3.81
CA GLY A 62 10.02 9.58 -4.44
C GLY A 62 9.86 8.40 -3.46
N SER A 63 8.62 8.15 -3.07
CA SER A 63 8.07 6.82 -2.76
C SER A 63 6.54 6.80 -2.93
N HIS A 64 5.89 7.97 -2.88
CA HIS A 64 4.42 8.08 -2.90
C HIS A 64 3.79 8.09 -4.29
N HIS A 65 4.48 8.55 -5.32
CA HIS A 65 3.86 8.69 -6.66
C HIS A 65 3.84 7.39 -7.47
N GLN A 66 4.73 6.42 -7.17
CA GLN A 66 4.66 5.07 -7.75
C GLN A 66 3.58 4.24 -7.06
N LEU A 67 3.40 4.43 -5.73
CA LEU A 67 2.25 3.95 -4.96
C LEU A 67 0.92 4.56 -5.41
N ALA A 68 0.93 5.79 -5.92
CA ALA A 68 -0.27 6.46 -6.42
C ALA A 68 -0.89 5.78 -7.65
N PHE A 69 -0.20 4.84 -8.30
CA PHE A 69 -0.74 4.05 -9.42
C PHE A 69 -0.95 2.56 -9.10
N ALA A 70 -0.43 2.07 -7.97
CA ALA A 70 -0.63 0.68 -7.57
C ALA A 70 -2.08 0.46 -7.16
N ARG A 71 -2.80 -0.38 -7.91
CA ARG A 71 -4.20 -0.69 -7.63
C ARG A 71 -4.34 -1.44 -6.32
N ARG A 72 -3.39 -2.34 -6.00
CA ARG A 72 -3.41 -3.17 -4.81
C ARG A 72 -2.14 -2.98 -4.00
N THR A 73 -2.27 -2.33 -2.85
CA THR A 73 -1.15 -2.08 -1.92
C THR A 73 -1.37 -2.82 -0.61
N LEU A 74 -0.38 -3.61 -0.20
CA LEU A 74 -0.32 -4.22 1.13
C LEU A 74 0.72 -3.50 1.99
N ILE A 75 0.35 -3.08 3.20
CA ILE A 75 1.26 -2.49 4.17
C ILE A 75 1.40 -3.42 5.38
N LEU A 76 2.56 -4.06 5.48
CA LEU A 76 2.95 -4.93 6.57
C LEU A 76 3.69 -4.15 7.65
N GLY A 77 3.62 -4.59 8.91
CA GLY A 77 4.49 -4.05 9.96
C GLY A 77 4.02 -4.41 11.35
N GLY A 78 4.89 -4.22 12.35
CA GLY A 78 4.55 -4.54 13.74
C GLY A 78 3.38 -3.72 14.30
N ALA A 79 2.91 -4.09 15.49
CA ALA A 79 1.97 -3.27 16.25
C ALA A 79 2.57 -1.87 16.50
N ARG A 80 1.75 -0.82 16.35
CA ARG A 80 2.17 0.59 16.54
C ARG A 80 3.33 1.05 15.64
N SER A 81 3.59 0.38 14.52
CA SER A 81 4.65 0.77 13.59
C SER A 81 4.35 2.01 12.74
N GLY A 82 3.08 2.44 12.66
CA GLY A 82 2.64 3.57 11.82
C GLY A 82 1.91 3.19 10.53
N LYS A 83 1.71 1.90 10.25
CA LYS A 83 1.09 1.42 9.00
C LYS A 83 -0.30 1.97 8.69
N SER A 84 -1.20 2.10 9.66
CA SER A 84 -2.53 2.69 9.44
C SER A 84 -2.42 4.17 9.06
N THR A 85 -1.56 4.93 9.74
CA THR A 85 -1.32 6.35 9.41
C THR A 85 -0.76 6.50 8.01
N GLU A 86 0.13 5.60 7.59
CA GLU A 86 0.65 5.62 6.22
C GLU A 86 -0.42 5.23 5.19
N ALA A 87 -1.25 4.23 5.46
CA ALA A 87 -2.38 3.87 4.60
C ALA A 87 -3.35 5.05 4.44
N GLU A 88 -3.70 5.72 5.54
CA GLU A 88 -4.54 6.93 5.56
C GLU A 88 -3.89 8.03 4.70
N ARG A 89 -2.59 8.27 4.86
CA ARG A 89 -1.83 9.27 4.10
C ARG A 89 -1.80 8.97 2.60
N LEU A 90 -1.66 7.70 2.21
CA LEU A 90 -1.67 7.27 0.80
C LEU A 90 -3.04 7.38 0.13
N MET A 91 -4.11 7.49 0.93
CA MET A 91 -5.49 7.62 0.47
C MET A 91 -6.06 9.04 0.65
N ALA A 92 -5.32 9.95 1.29
CA ALA A 92 -5.82 11.26 1.71
C ALA A 92 -6.42 12.09 0.57
N ASP A 93 -5.82 12.01 -0.63
CA ASP A 93 -6.26 12.75 -1.83
C ASP A 93 -7.36 12.02 -2.62
N ILE A 94 -7.89 10.90 -2.09
CA ILE A 94 -8.95 10.11 -2.71
C ILE A 94 -10.23 10.31 -1.87
N PRO A 95 -11.06 11.31 -2.22
CA PRO A 95 -12.23 11.67 -1.42
C PRO A 95 -13.28 10.57 -1.38
N ASP A 96 -13.39 9.77 -2.44
CA ASP A 96 -14.30 8.63 -2.56
C ASP A 96 -13.60 7.34 -2.08
N THR A 97 -13.42 7.23 -0.76
CA THR A 97 -12.81 6.09 -0.08
C THR A 97 -13.79 5.48 0.91
N LEU A 98 -13.90 4.16 0.88
CA LEU A 98 -14.59 3.36 1.88
C LEU A 98 -13.55 2.75 2.84
N TYR A 99 -13.61 3.19 4.08
CA TYR A 99 -12.84 2.61 5.17
C TYR A 99 -13.52 1.33 5.65
N VAL A 100 -12.80 0.20 5.63
CA VAL A 100 -13.30 -1.10 6.07
C VAL A 100 -12.63 -1.49 7.37
N ALA A 101 -13.39 -1.40 8.46
CA ALA A 101 -12.95 -1.76 9.80
C ALA A 101 -13.32 -3.22 10.10
N THR A 102 -12.32 -4.09 10.20
CA THR A 102 -12.54 -5.54 10.39
C THR A 102 -12.62 -5.94 11.87
N GLY A 103 -12.17 -5.08 12.78
CA GLY A 103 -12.07 -5.33 14.22
C GLY A 103 -13.37 -5.43 15.01
N GLY A 104 -14.51 -5.09 14.40
CA GLY A 104 -15.82 -5.10 15.09
C GLY A 104 -15.98 -4.01 16.16
N ASP A 105 -17.12 -4.04 16.85
CA ASP A 105 -17.49 -3.13 17.94
C ASP A 105 -17.00 -3.67 19.29
N GLY A 106 -15.76 -3.34 19.68
CA GLY A 106 -15.27 -3.71 21.01
C GLY A 106 -15.82 -2.77 22.10
N SER A 107 -17.14 -2.84 22.29
CA SER A 107 -17.92 -1.94 23.15
C SER A 107 -17.63 -2.09 24.65
N THR A 108 -16.86 -3.10 25.06
CA THR A 108 -16.57 -3.40 26.48
C THR A 108 -15.12 -3.15 26.91
N ASP A 109 -14.19 -2.87 25.98
CA ASP A 109 -12.78 -2.56 26.30
C ASP A 109 -12.51 -1.05 26.13
N PRO A 110 -12.23 -0.31 27.23
CA PRO A 110 -11.93 1.12 27.18
C PRO A 110 -10.68 1.49 26.36
N GLU A 111 -9.63 0.65 26.34
CA GLU A 111 -8.43 0.90 25.52
C GLU A 111 -8.78 0.73 24.04
N TRP A 112 -9.56 -0.30 23.72
CA TRP A 112 -10.04 -0.53 22.36
C TRP A 112 -10.97 0.59 21.87
N ALA A 113 -11.88 1.07 22.73
CA ALA A 113 -12.79 2.17 22.44
C ALA A 113 -12.04 3.48 22.15
N ASP A 114 -11.02 3.82 22.95
CA ASP A 114 -10.17 4.99 22.72
C ASP A 114 -9.38 4.87 21.40
N ARG A 115 -8.91 3.66 21.07
CA ARG A 115 -8.26 3.39 19.77
C ARG A 115 -9.21 3.60 18.60
N ILE A 116 -10.44 3.07 18.68
CA ILE A 116 -11.48 3.32 17.66
C ILE A 116 -11.76 4.81 17.53
N ALA A 117 -11.89 5.54 18.63
CA ALA A 117 -12.18 6.97 18.62
C ALA A 117 -11.07 7.78 17.92
N LYS A 118 -9.80 7.50 18.25
CA LYS A 118 -8.65 8.12 17.59
C LYS A 118 -8.61 7.84 16.09
N HIS A 119 -8.88 6.60 15.69
CA HIS A 119 -8.92 6.22 14.27
C HIS A 119 -10.08 6.90 13.52
N ARG A 120 -11.27 6.96 14.13
CA ARG A 120 -12.42 7.69 13.57
C ARG A 120 -12.15 9.18 13.41
N ALA A 121 -11.39 9.79 14.33
CA ALA A 121 -11.08 11.22 14.30
C ALA A 121 -10.01 11.62 13.25
N ARG A 122 -9.13 10.70 12.81
CA ARG A 122 -8.08 10.99 11.79
C ARG A 122 -8.61 10.97 10.36
N ARG A 123 -9.41 9.94 10.06
CA ARG A 123 -10.70 10.05 9.37
C ARG A 123 -11.11 11.32 8.58
N PRO A 124 -10.86 11.51 7.27
CA PRO A 124 -11.64 12.50 6.52
C PRO A 124 -13.15 12.20 6.61
N ALA A 125 -13.95 13.23 6.93
CA ALA A 125 -15.40 13.05 7.11
C ALA A 125 -16.14 12.61 5.84
N SER A 126 -15.53 12.79 4.67
CA SER A 126 -16.06 12.35 3.37
C SER A 126 -15.96 10.84 3.17
N TRP A 127 -15.14 10.13 3.95
CA TRP A 127 -14.95 8.69 3.76
C TRP A 127 -16.12 7.88 4.33
N GLY A 128 -16.58 6.91 3.54
CA GLY A 128 -17.50 5.88 4.01
C GLY A 128 -16.86 5.00 5.09
N LEU A 129 -17.70 4.31 5.87
CA LEU A 129 -17.29 3.30 6.84
C LEU A 129 -18.12 2.03 6.63
N ALA A 130 -17.44 0.89 6.53
CA ALA A 130 -18.05 -0.43 6.64
C ALA A 130 -17.37 -1.20 7.78
N GLU A 131 -18.15 -1.67 8.74
CA GLU A 131 -17.67 -2.53 9.84
C GLU A 131 -18.01 -3.98 9.48
N THR A 132 -17.10 -4.69 8.82
CA THR A 132 -17.34 -6.05 8.30
C THR A 132 -16.05 -6.85 8.09
N ILE A 133 -16.18 -8.17 8.05
CA ILE A 133 -15.13 -9.11 7.60
C ILE A 133 -15.44 -9.72 6.22
N ASP A 134 -16.61 -9.41 5.64
CA ASP A 134 -17.02 -9.87 4.31
C ASP A 134 -16.32 -9.05 3.22
N LEU A 135 -15.00 -9.24 3.11
CA LEU A 135 -14.16 -8.48 2.20
C LEU A 135 -14.32 -8.92 0.74
N VAL A 136 -14.61 -10.19 0.48
CA VAL A 136 -14.73 -10.73 -0.89
C VAL A 136 -15.80 -9.99 -1.71
N PRO A 137 -17.07 -9.85 -1.25
CA PRO A 137 -18.06 -9.09 -2.00
C PRO A 137 -17.70 -7.62 -2.20
N LEU A 138 -17.01 -7.00 -1.22
CA LEU A 138 -16.55 -5.61 -1.35
C LEU A 138 -15.46 -5.44 -2.40
N LEU A 139 -14.58 -6.42 -2.53
CA LEU A 139 -13.48 -6.43 -3.50
C LEU A 139 -13.98 -6.73 -4.93
N GLU A 140 -14.99 -7.58 -5.07
CA GLU A 140 -15.56 -7.97 -6.37
C GLU A 140 -16.48 -6.89 -6.97
N ALA A 141 -17.22 -6.16 -6.12
CA ALA A 141 -18.11 -5.10 -6.57
C ALA A 141 -17.35 -3.88 -7.10
N ASP A 142 -17.98 -3.11 -7.99
CA ASP A 142 -17.54 -1.75 -8.30
C ASP A 142 -17.80 -0.80 -7.12
N GLY A 143 -17.02 0.28 -7.00
CA GLY A 143 -17.24 1.28 -5.97
C GLY A 143 -16.02 2.14 -5.64
N PRO A 144 -16.07 2.88 -4.51
CA PRO A 144 -14.99 3.77 -4.06
C PRO A 144 -13.66 3.04 -3.86
N ALA A 145 -12.56 3.75 -3.65
CA ALA A 145 -11.33 3.09 -3.21
C ALA A 145 -11.53 2.45 -1.82
N LEU A 146 -10.78 1.39 -1.50
CA LEU A 146 -10.86 0.65 -0.25
C LEU A 146 -9.63 0.87 0.62
N LEU A 147 -9.85 1.15 1.91
CA LEU A 147 -8.82 1.06 2.93
C LEU A 147 -9.24 0.03 3.98
N VAL A 148 -8.58 -1.12 4.02
CA VAL A 148 -8.87 -2.23 4.94
C VAL A 148 -7.95 -2.15 6.17
N ASP A 149 -8.53 -1.95 7.35
CA ASP A 149 -7.84 -1.94 8.64
C ASP A 149 -8.56 -2.91 9.62
N CYS A 150 -8.06 -4.13 9.81
CA CYS A 150 -6.86 -4.72 9.22
C CYS A 150 -7.03 -6.21 8.90
N LEU A 151 -6.16 -6.75 8.06
CA LEU A 151 -6.17 -8.18 7.73
C LEU A 151 -5.87 -9.07 8.96
N THR A 152 -5.21 -8.54 9.98
CA THR A 152 -4.97 -9.27 11.22
C THR A 152 -6.24 -9.56 12.01
N LEU A 153 -7.12 -8.57 12.14
CA LEU A 153 -8.41 -8.76 12.82
C LEU A 153 -9.43 -9.47 11.93
N TRP A 154 -9.30 -9.32 10.61
CA TRP A 154 -10.03 -10.16 9.67
C TRP A 154 -9.71 -11.64 9.93
N LEU A 155 -8.42 -12.02 9.96
CA LEU A 155 -8.05 -13.41 10.19
C LEU A 155 -8.53 -13.94 11.55
N ALA A 156 -8.36 -13.16 12.61
CA ALA A 156 -8.83 -13.57 13.95
C ALA A 156 -10.32 -13.91 13.94
N ARG A 157 -11.15 -13.06 13.33
CA ARG A 157 -12.59 -13.28 13.23
C ARG A 157 -12.98 -14.35 12.23
N THR A 158 -12.19 -14.55 11.17
CA THR A 158 -12.37 -15.70 10.26
C THR A 158 -12.08 -17.00 10.98
N MET A 159 -11.04 -17.05 11.81
CA MET A 159 -10.72 -18.19 12.67
C MET A 159 -11.85 -18.46 13.68
N ASP A 160 -12.38 -17.41 14.32
CA ASP A 160 -13.57 -17.53 15.18
C ASP A 160 -14.76 -18.13 14.42
N ALA A 161 -15.04 -17.63 13.21
CA ALA A 161 -16.19 -18.06 12.40
C ALA A 161 -16.07 -19.50 11.89
N CYS A 162 -14.86 -20.06 11.81
CA CYS A 162 -14.60 -21.46 11.46
C CYS A 162 -14.45 -22.35 12.71
N ASP A 163 -14.74 -21.84 13.91
CA ASP A 163 -14.63 -22.55 15.20
C ASP A 163 -13.26 -23.23 15.44
N ILE A 164 -12.18 -22.72 14.84
CA ILE A 164 -10.88 -23.41 14.79
C ILE A 164 -10.19 -23.50 16.15
N TRP A 165 -10.56 -22.64 17.10
CA TRP A 165 -10.00 -22.66 18.46
C TRP A 165 -10.42 -23.91 19.23
N GLU A 166 -11.62 -24.41 18.96
CA GLU A 166 -12.16 -25.64 19.54
C GLU A 166 -11.97 -26.83 18.60
N HIS A 167 -11.94 -26.58 17.28
CA HIS A 167 -11.83 -27.55 16.20
C HIS A 167 -10.64 -27.28 15.26
N PRO A 168 -9.39 -27.56 15.67
CA PRO A 168 -8.20 -27.27 14.87
C PRO A 168 -8.18 -27.97 13.50
N GLU A 169 -8.95 -29.04 13.33
CA GLU A 169 -9.17 -29.73 12.06
C GLU A 169 -9.82 -28.84 10.97
N ASN A 170 -10.46 -27.73 11.35
CA ASN A 170 -11.09 -26.78 10.43
C ASN A 170 -10.09 -25.83 9.76
N VAL A 171 -8.78 -26.06 9.91
CA VAL A 171 -7.73 -25.22 9.30
C VAL A 171 -7.89 -25.07 7.79
N ASP A 172 -8.31 -26.13 7.10
CA ASP A 172 -8.53 -26.11 5.65
C ASP A 172 -9.63 -25.10 5.25
N GLU A 173 -10.64 -24.89 6.10
CA GLU A 173 -11.68 -23.88 5.84
C GLU A 173 -11.10 -22.46 5.93
N VAL A 174 -10.26 -22.19 6.94
CA VAL A 174 -9.60 -20.88 7.09
C VAL A 174 -8.65 -20.62 5.92
N GLU A 175 -7.89 -21.63 5.50
CA GLU A 175 -7.02 -21.52 4.32
C GLU A 175 -7.83 -21.26 3.04
N GLN A 176 -8.98 -21.92 2.87
CA GLN A 176 -9.87 -21.63 1.74
C GLN A 176 -10.37 -20.17 1.75
N ARG A 177 -10.73 -19.62 2.92
CA ARG A 177 -11.13 -18.19 3.04
C ARG A 177 -9.98 -17.23 2.68
N ILE A 178 -8.74 -17.60 2.98
CA ILE A 178 -7.55 -16.83 2.58
C ILE A 178 -7.41 -16.84 1.05
N GLU A 179 -7.57 -18.00 0.41
CA GLU A 179 -7.50 -18.13 -1.04
C GLU A 179 -8.65 -17.39 -1.74
N ASP A 180 -9.87 -17.46 -1.22
CA ASP A 180 -11.01 -16.70 -1.74
C ASP A 180 -10.76 -15.18 -1.65
N LEU A 181 -10.23 -14.72 -0.52
CA LEU A 181 -9.82 -13.32 -0.35
C LEU A 181 -8.73 -12.93 -1.36
N ALA A 182 -7.74 -13.80 -1.60
CA ALA A 182 -6.66 -13.55 -2.54
C ALA A 182 -7.16 -13.48 -3.99
N ALA A 183 -8.10 -14.36 -4.36
CA ALA A 183 -8.76 -14.33 -5.66
C ALA A 183 -9.52 -13.01 -5.86
N ALA A 184 -10.34 -12.60 -4.89
CA ALA A 184 -11.08 -11.34 -4.94
C ALA A 184 -10.14 -10.12 -4.95
N TRP A 185 -9.07 -10.14 -4.14
CA TRP A 185 -8.03 -9.11 -4.14
C TRP A 185 -7.34 -9.00 -5.51
N SER A 186 -7.03 -10.13 -6.14
CA SER A 186 -6.41 -10.16 -7.46
C SER A 186 -7.36 -9.71 -8.58
N ALA A 187 -8.67 -9.91 -8.43
CA ALA A 187 -9.67 -9.54 -9.43
C ALA A 187 -10.22 -8.12 -9.25
N THR A 188 -9.98 -7.47 -8.10
CA THR A 188 -10.67 -6.22 -7.75
C THR A 188 -10.46 -5.11 -8.79
N PRO A 189 -11.54 -4.49 -9.28
CA PRO A 189 -11.45 -3.33 -10.16
C PRO A 189 -11.16 -2.04 -9.37
N ARG A 190 -11.22 -2.10 -8.04
CA ARG A 190 -11.06 -0.95 -7.14
C ARG A 190 -9.58 -0.72 -6.84
N ARG A 191 -9.24 0.50 -6.45
CA ARG A 191 -8.00 0.74 -5.73
C ARG A 191 -8.19 0.26 -4.29
N VAL A 192 -7.27 -0.54 -3.78
CA VAL A 192 -7.30 -1.07 -2.43
C VAL A 192 -5.95 -0.94 -1.74
N ILE A 193 -5.99 -0.46 -0.50
CA ILE A 193 -4.89 -0.54 0.46
C ILE A 193 -5.34 -1.37 1.65
N ALA A 194 -4.56 -2.39 2.02
CA ALA A 194 -4.78 -3.15 3.24
C ALA A 194 -3.59 -3.03 4.16
N VAL A 195 -3.84 -2.93 5.47
CA VAL A 195 -2.80 -3.03 6.49
C VAL A 195 -2.86 -4.38 7.18
N SER A 196 -1.69 -4.93 7.50
CA SER A 196 -1.58 -6.20 8.24
C SER A 196 -0.40 -6.19 9.20
N ASN A 197 -0.53 -6.88 10.33
CA ASN A 197 0.57 -7.07 11.25
C ASN A 197 1.55 -8.13 10.72
N GLU A 198 2.84 -7.83 10.83
CA GLU A 198 3.88 -8.87 10.82
C GLU A 198 4.03 -9.36 12.27
N VAL A 199 3.83 -10.67 12.49
CA VAL A 199 3.85 -11.31 13.82
C VAL A 199 4.82 -12.48 13.91
N GLY A 200 5.49 -12.84 12.81
CA GLY A 200 6.37 -13.99 12.70
C GLY A 200 7.82 -13.73 13.11
N SER A 201 8.24 -12.47 13.24
CA SER A 201 9.63 -12.09 13.56
C SER A 201 10.01 -12.24 15.06
N GLY A 202 9.13 -12.80 15.88
CA GLY A 202 9.31 -12.98 17.32
C GLY A 202 9.65 -14.41 17.75
N VAL A 203 9.60 -14.66 19.05
CA VAL A 203 9.77 -16.01 19.63
C VAL A 203 8.54 -16.86 19.29
N VAL A 204 8.74 -18.17 19.15
CA VAL A 204 7.64 -19.14 18.98
C VAL A 204 6.73 -19.11 20.22
N PRO A 205 5.42 -18.83 20.07
CA PRO A 205 4.49 -18.85 21.21
C PRO A 205 4.43 -20.22 21.90
N ALA A 206 4.24 -20.22 23.22
CA ALA A 206 4.09 -21.46 24.01
C ALA A 206 2.69 -22.07 23.86
N ASP A 207 1.67 -21.25 23.62
CA ASP A 207 0.28 -21.66 23.40
C ASP A 207 0.05 -22.14 21.95
N ALA A 208 -0.71 -23.22 21.80
CA ALA A 208 -0.94 -23.86 20.50
C ALA A 208 -1.82 -23.00 19.58
N GLY A 209 -2.89 -22.40 20.11
CA GLY A 209 -3.75 -21.51 19.34
C GLY A 209 -3.00 -20.28 18.83
N THR A 210 -2.16 -19.70 19.68
CA THR A 210 -1.32 -18.55 19.31
C THR A 210 -0.28 -18.91 18.25
N ARG A 211 0.30 -20.12 18.30
CA ARG A 211 1.17 -20.62 17.21
C ARG A 211 0.40 -20.77 15.90
N LEU A 212 -0.78 -21.37 15.94
CA LEU A 212 -1.64 -21.55 14.77
C LEU A 212 -2.02 -20.20 14.14
N PHE A 213 -2.45 -19.23 14.95
CA PHE A 213 -2.73 -17.87 14.49
C PHE A 213 -1.51 -17.21 13.83
N ARG A 214 -0.33 -17.32 14.44
CA ARG A 214 0.92 -16.80 13.87
C ARG A 214 1.22 -17.43 12.51
N ASP A 215 1.06 -18.75 12.39
CA ASP A 215 1.36 -19.47 11.16
C ASP A 215 0.37 -19.12 10.04
N LEU A 216 -0.93 -19.01 10.37
CA LEU A 216 -1.96 -18.55 9.43
C LEU A 216 -1.80 -17.07 9.04
N MET A 217 -1.37 -16.20 9.97
CA MET A 217 -1.00 -14.81 9.64
C MET A 217 0.15 -14.76 8.63
N GLY A 218 1.15 -15.64 8.77
CA GLY A 218 2.23 -15.78 7.82
C GLY A 218 1.74 -16.19 6.43
N ARG A 219 0.83 -17.17 6.36
CA ARG A 219 0.19 -17.62 5.11
C ARG A 219 -0.62 -16.50 4.46
N LEU A 220 -1.53 -15.87 5.21
CA LEU A 220 -2.35 -14.75 4.73
C LEU A 220 -1.48 -13.61 4.16
N ASN A 221 -0.48 -13.17 4.92
CA ASN A 221 0.41 -12.08 4.49
C ASN A 221 1.18 -12.47 3.22
N ALA A 222 1.71 -13.70 3.15
CA ALA A 222 2.44 -14.18 1.99
C ALA A 222 1.53 -14.29 0.75
N THR A 223 0.32 -14.82 0.90
CA THR A 223 -0.64 -14.96 -0.19
C THR A 223 -1.05 -13.58 -0.71
N ILE A 224 -1.57 -12.68 0.14
CA ILE A 224 -1.99 -11.33 -0.31
C ILE A 224 -0.81 -10.53 -0.87
N SER A 225 0.40 -10.68 -0.30
CA SER A 225 1.62 -10.06 -0.82
C SER A 225 1.90 -10.45 -2.27
N ARG A 226 1.74 -11.74 -2.64
CA ARG A 226 1.97 -12.22 -4.01
C ARG A 226 0.95 -11.68 -5.02
N HIS A 227 -0.25 -11.33 -4.55
CA HIS A 227 -1.32 -10.76 -5.37
C HIS A 227 -1.38 -9.21 -5.30
N SER A 228 -0.41 -8.57 -4.65
CA SER A 228 -0.33 -7.11 -4.53
C SER A 228 0.62 -6.51 -5.56
N ASP A 229 0.25 -5.34 -6.11
CA ASP A 229 1.11 -4.59 -7.03
C ASP A 229 2.24 -3.89 -6.27
N THR A 230 2.01 -3.57 -5.00
CA THR A 230 3.03 -3.01 -4.11
C THR A 230 2.89 -3.54 -2.71
N VAL A 231 4.03 -3.87 -2.09
CA VAL A 231 4.10 -4.31 -0.71
C VAL A 231 5.07 -3.41 0.03
N LEU A 232 4.60 -2.81 1.12
CA LEU A 232 5.38 -1.93 1.96
C LEU A 232 5.58 -2.57 3.33
N TRP A 233 6.79 -2.49 3.85
CA TRP A 233 7.07 -2.76 5.26
C TRP A 233 7.18 -1.45 6.03
N CYS A 234 6.36 -1.30 7.06
CA CYS A 234 6.32 -0.15 7.95
C CYS A 234 7.01 -0.45 9.29
N VAL A 235 8.04 0.34 9.60
CA VAL A 235 8.84 0.26 10.83
C VAL A 235 9.16 1.67 11.32
N ALA A 236 8.92 1.94 12.62
CA ALA A 236 9.19 3.24 13.25
C ALA A 236 8.61 4.45 12.48
N GLY A 237 7.41 4.31 11.92
CA GLY A 237 6.72 5.36 11.16
C GLY A 237 7.25 5.57 9.75
N ARG A 238 8.15 4.72 9.26
CA ARG A 238 8.72 4.79 7.90
C ARG A 238 8.33 3.56 7.11
N THR A 239 8.21 3.72 5.79
CA THR A 239 7.97 2.61 4.87
C THR A 239 9.18 2.31 3.99
N VAL A 240 9.35 1.03 3.72
CA VAL A 240 10.31 0.48 2.75
C VAL A 240 9.54 -0.45 1.82
N ALA A 241 9.81 -0.38 0.51
CA ALA A 241 9.23 -1.33 -0.44
C ALA A 241 9.88 -2.71 -0.27
N LEU A 242 9.08 -3.78 -0.34
CA LEU A 242 9.53 -5.18 -0.33
C LEU A 242 9.68 -5.73 -1.75
#